data_AF-A0ABD2I5X8-F1
#
_entry.id   AF-A0ABD2I5X8-F1
#
_cell.length_a   1.000
_cell.length_b   1.000
_cell.length_c   1.000
_cell.angle_alpha   90.00
_cell.angle_beta   90.00
_cell.angle_gamma   90.00
#
_symmetry.space_group_name_H-M   'P 1'
#
loop_
_entity.id
_entity.type
_entity.pdbx_description
1 polymer ?
#
loop_
_entity_poly.entity_id
_entity_poly.type
_entity_poly.pdbx_seq_one_letter_code
_entity_poly.pdbx_strand_id
1 'polypeptide(L)'
;MFMAMDLLSVFEIGKTFSFFEQLDINDKIALCSNIAMPLYVLCNGFYSVQQNCDVFCTPNGLMPIYFFANSYFNQDSVAMGMGDKLLCKAMEPFVRLKLSTEEFINYGPPAGALRYVELMGLIECLFNKGAQHRQLITYVSNVLCKDFDRVFPPVLAKICTRDTMQFIK
;
A
#
# COMPACT_ATOMS: atom_id res chain seq x y z
N MET A 1 -2.05 -5.99 12.99
CA MET A 1 -1.23 -7.19 12.67
C MET A 1 -1.14 -7.50 11.17
N PHE A 2 -2.25 -7.59 10.42
CA PHE A 2 -2.20 -8.03 9.00
C PHE A 2 -1.46 -7.08 8.05
N MET A 3 -1.71 -5.78 8.14
CA MET A 3 -0.99 -4.77 7.35
C MET A 3 0.54 -4.80 7.58
N ALA A 4 1.00 -5.21 8.77
CA ALA A 4 2.43 -5.31 9.04
C ALA A 4 3.10 -6.40 8.18
N MET A 5 2.43 -7.54 7.96
CA MET A 5 2.96 -8.63 7.13
C MET A 5 3.01 -8.24 5.64
N ASP A 6 1.99 -7.54 5.16
CA ASP A 6 1.96 -7.03 3.78
C ASP A 6 3.09 -6.02 3.55
N LEU A 7 3.33 -5.13 4.53
CA LEU A 7 4.43 -4.18 4.46
C LEU A 7 5.79 -4.87 4.51
N LEU A 8 5.98 -5.88 5.36
CA LEU A 8 7.20 -6.69 5.36
C LEU A 8 7.45 -7.32 3.99
N SER A 9 6.40 -7.84 3.35
CA SER A 9 6.51 -8.40 1.99
C SER A 9 6.95 -7.34 0.97
N VAL A 10 6.46 -6.11 1.10
CA VAL A 10 6.90 -4.97 0.28
C VAL A 10 8.40 -4.66 0.48
N PHE A 11 8.91 -4.77 1.70
CA PHE A 11 10.36 -4.61 1.94
C PHE A 11 11.17 -5.73 1.30
N GLU A 12 10.70 -6.96 1.35
CA GLU A 12 11.38 -8.09 0.69
C GLU A 12 11.39 -7.92 -0.83
N ILE A 13 10.30 -7.43 -1.43
CA ILE A 13 10.26 -7.03 -2.85
C ILE A 13 11.28 -5.92 -3.13
N GLY A 14 11.38 -4.92 -2.25
CA GLY A 14 12.39 -3.86 -2.37
C GLY A 14 13.83 -4.40 -2.46
N LYS A 15 14.14 -5.50 -1.76
CA LYS A 15 15.46 -6.13 -1.79
C LYS A 15 15.75 -6.91 -3.07
N THR A 16 14.73 -7.27 -3.88
CA THR A 16 14.97 -8.00 -5.13
C THR A 16 15.50 -7.10 -6.25
N PHE A 17 15.48 -5.78 -6.07
CA PHE A 17 16.03 -4.84 -7.05
C PHE A 17 17.57 -4.85 -7.01
N SER A 18 18.20 -5.00 -8.17
CA SER A 18 19.66 -5.11 -8.29
C SER A 18 20.44 -3.88 -7.80
N PHE A 19 19.82 -2.70 -7.83
CA PHE A 19 20.40 -1.47 -7.30
C PHE A 19 20.26 -1.36 -5.77
N PHE A 20 19.34 -2.09 -5.15
CA PHE A 20 18.99 -1.89 -3.74
C PHE A 20 20.19 -2.13 -2.83
N GLU A 21 20.97 -3.18 -3.09
CA GLU A 21 22.16 -3.48 -2.28
C GLU A 21 23.28 -2.45 -2.40
N GLN A 22 23.28 -1.66 -3.48
CA GLN A 22 24.28 -0.63 -3.74
C GLN A 22 23.98 0.69 -3.01
N LEU A 23 22.74 0.85 -2.51
CA LEU A 23 22.33 2.02 -1.75
C LEU A 23 22.92 1.98 -0.34
N ASP A 24 23.27 3.14 0.20
CA ASP A 24 23.60 3.24 1.61
C ASP A 24 22.36 3.02 2.49
N ILE A 25 22.57 2.85 3.80
CA ILE A 25 21.46 2.56 4.71
C ILE A 25 20.42 3.68 4.76
N ASN A 26 20.83 4.94 4.66
CA ASN A 26 19.92 6.08 4.71
C ASN A 26 19.07 6.16 3.43
N ASP A 27 19.68 5.89 2.28
CA ASP A 27 19.00 5.82 0.99
C ASP A 27 18.03 4.64 0.92
N LYS A 28 18.43 3.45 1.40
CA LYS A 28 17.53 2.28 1.54
C LYS A 28 16.29 2.64 2.36
N ILE A 29 16.51 3.30 3.49
CA ILE A 29 15.45 3.75 4.39
C ILE A 29 14.56 4.80 3.71
N ALA A 30 15.14 5.81 3.07
CA ALA A 30 14.41 6.88 2.41
C ALA A 30 13.57 6.34 1.26
N LEU A 31 14.14 5.45 0.44
CA LEU A 31 13.46 4.76 -0.63
C LEU A 31 12.25 4.00 -0.08
N CYS A 32 12.46 3.07 0.84
CA CYS A 32 11.38 2.25 1.39
C CYS A 32 10.30 3.10 2.08
N SER A 33 10.67 4.15 2.80
CA SER A 33 9.71 5.03 3.46
C SER A 33 8.78 5.75 2.48
N ASN A 34 9.24 5.99 1.24
CA ASN A 34 8.44 6.65 0.20
C ASN A 34 7.66 5.65 -0.67
N ILE A 35 8.21 4.46 -0.95
CA ILE A 35 7.58 3.49 -1.85
C ILE A 35 6.75 2.42 -1.14
N ALA A 36 6.86 2.27 0.19
CA ALA A 36 6.16 1.20 0.92
C ALA A 36 4.64 1.22 0.71
N MET A 37 4.00 2.39 0.87
CA MET A 37 2.55 2.50 0.70
C MET A 37 2.11 2.35 -0.76
N PRO A 38 2.77 2.97 -1.75
CA PRO A 38 2.49 2.70 -3.16
C PRO A 38 2.62 1.21 -3.53
N LEU A 39 3.68 0.54 -3.09
CA LEU A 39 3.88 -0.89 -3.36
C LEU A 39 2.87 -1.76 -2.62
N TYR A 40 2.49 -1.39 -1.40
CA TYR A 40 1.39 -2.04 -0.68
C TYR A 40 0.09 -1.97 -1.48
N VAL A 41 -0.25 -0.81 -2.03
CA VAL A 41 -1.44 -0.64 -2.87
C VAL A 41 -1.33 -1.47 -4.16
N LEU A 42 -0.15 -1.48 -4.79
CA LEU A 42 0.10 -2.25 -6.00
C LEU A 42 -0.07 -3.76 -5.78
N CYS A 43 0.58 -4.32 -4.76
CA CYS A 43 0.58 -5.77 -4.50
C CYS A 43 -0.83 -6.28 -4.21
N ASN A 44 -1.54 -5.58 -3.33
CA ASN A 44 -2.90 -5.97 -2.95
C ASN A 44 -3.91 -5.69 -4.06
N GLY A 45 -3.78 -4.57 -4.78
CA GLY A 45 -4.64 -4.27 -5.94
C GLY A 45 -4.48 -5.31 -7.03
N PHE A 46 -3.25 -5.70 -7.36
CA PHE A 46 -2.97 -6.79 -8.29
C PHE A 46 -3.58 -8.11 -7.81
N TYR A 47 -3.33 -8.49 -6.56
CA TYR A 47 -3.87 -9.72 -5.97
C TYR A 47 -5.41 -9.75 -6.00
N SER A 48 -6.06 -8.63 -5.67
CA SER A 48 -7.52 -8.51 -5.67
C SER A 48 -8.11 -8.80 -7.05
N VAL A 49 -7.50 -8.26 -8.12
CA VAL A 49 -7.93 -8.54 -9.49
C VAL A 49 -7.77 -10.02 -9.83
N GLN A 50 -6.66 -10.65 -9.42
CA GLN A 50 -6.44 -12.09 -9.63
C GLN A 50 -7.49 -12.95 -8.92
N GLN A 51 -8.00 -12.50 -7.79
CA GLN A 51 -9.08 -13.16 -7.04
C GLN A 51 -10.49 -12.75 -7.50
N ASN A 52 -10.63 -11.99 -8.59
CA ASN A 52 -11.90 -11.42 -9.07
C ASN A 52 -12.67 -10.64 -7.98
N CYS A 53 -11.93 -9.92 -7.13
CA CYS A 53 -12.51 -9.06 -6.11
C CYS A 53 -12.66 -7.64 -6.64
N ASP A 54 -13.87 -7.08 -6.52
CA ASP A 54 -14.16 -5.68 -6.87
C ASP A 54 -13.68 -4.68 -5.80
N VAL A 55 -13.25 -5.20 -4.65
CA VAL A 55 -12.70 -4.44 -3.52
C VAL A 55 -11.31 -4.95 -3.17
N PHE A 56 -10.56 -4.11 -2.47
CA PHE A 56 -9.24 -4.44 -1.99
C PHE A 56 -9.28 -5.65 -1.06
N CYS A 57 -8.56 -6.69 -1.45
CA CYS A 57 -8.43 -7.98 -0.80
C CYS A 57 -6.95 -8.25 -0.58
N THR A 58 -6.57 -8.59 0.65
CA THR A 58 -5.19 -8.92 1.00
C THR A 58 -4.89 -10.40 0.70
N PRO A 59 -3.61 -10.81 0.55
CA PRO A 59 -3.23 -12.18 0.19
C PRO A 59 -3.77 -13.30 1.08
N ASN A 60 -4.19 -12.98 2.31
CA ASN A 60 -4.84 -13.90 3.24
C ASN A 60 -6.37 -13.97 3.09
N GLY A 61 -6.95 -13.38 2.04
CA GLY A 61 -8.39 -13.38 1.76
C GLY A 61 -9.20 -12.36 2.57
N LEU A 62 -8.53 -11.46 3.29
CA LEU A 62 -9.19 -10.46 4.13
C LEU A 62 -9.53 -9.22 3.31
N MET A 63 -10.74 -8.70 3.49
CA MET A 63 -11.19 -7.45 2.86
C MET A 63 -11.25 -6.36 3.93
N PRO A 64 -10.26 -5.43 3.96
CA PRO A 64 -10.13 -4.50 5.08
C PRO A 64 -11.36 -3.59 5.29
N ILE A 65 -12.15 -3.37 4.23
CA ILE A 65 -13.37 -2.57 4.29
C ILE A 65 -14.39 -3.13 5.30
N TYR A 66 -14.42 -4.44 5.54
CA TYR A 66 -15.32 -5.03 6.52
C TYR A 66 -14.97 -4.67 7.96
N PHE A 67 -13.70 -4.34 8.26
CA PHE A 67 -13.39 -3.77 9.57
C PHE A 67 -13.95 -2.36 9.70
N PHE A 68 -14.03 -1.59 8.62
CA PHE A 68 -14.64 -0.27 8.71
C PHE A 68 -16.16 -0.41 8.86
N ALA A 69 -16.79 -1.24 8.02
CA ALA A 69 -18.24 -1.40 7.99
C ALA A 69 -18.84 -2.10 9.24
N ASN A 70 -18.14 -3.11 9.79
CA ASN A 70 -18.70 -3.99 10.82
C ASN A 70 -17.97 -3.92 12.17
N SER A 71 -17.10 -2.93 12.40
CA SER A 71 -16.37 -2.80 13.67
C SER A 71 -16.56 -1.45 14.34
N TYR A 72 -15.76 -1.19 15.39
CA TYR A 72 -15.69 0.06 16.16
C TYR A 72 -15.64 1.34 15.30
N PHE A 73 -15.16 1.24 14.07
CA PHE A 73 -15.03 2.38 13.15
C PHE A 73 -16.33 2.76 12.43
N ASN A 74 -17.40 1.97 12.53
CA ASN A 74 -18.66 2.24 11.81
C ASN A 74 -19.37 3.52 12.29
N GLN A 75 -19.03 4.03 13.48
CA GLN A 75 -19.55 5.29 14.02
C GLN A 75 -18.74 6.52 13.56
N ASP A 76 -17.56 6.32 12.96
CA ASP A 76 -16.71 7.40 12.48
C ASP A 76 -16.88 7.61 10.97
N SER A 77 -17.67 8.61 10.61
CA SER A 77 -17.95 8.93 9.20
C SER A 77 -16.71 9.33 8.41
N VAL A 78 -15.67 9.85 9.06
CA VAL A 78 -14.42 10.27 8.39
C VAL A 78 -13.61 9.05 8.01
N ALA A 79 -13.38 8.13 8.95
CA ALA A 79 -12.67 6.87 8.69
C ALA A 79 -13.42 6.00 7.67
N MET A 80 -14.75 5.94 7.77
CA MET A 80 -15.59 5.24 6.78
C MET A 80 -15.45 5.84 5.39
N GLY A 81 -15.52 7.17 5.25
CA GLY A 81 -15.39 7.84 3.96
C GLY A 81 -13.99 7.67 3.34
N MET A 82 -12.94 7.71 4.15
CA MET A 82 -11.57 7.40 3.71
C MET A 82 -11.43 5.94 3.29
N GLY A 83 -11.96 5.00 4.09
CA GLY A 83 -11.94 3.56 3.83
C GLY A 83 -12.65 3.20 2.53
N ASP A 84 -13.87 3.69 2.30
CA ASP A 84 -14.62 3.46 1.05
C ASP A 84 -13.84 3.94 -0.18
N LYS A 85 -13.29 5.16 -0.12
CA LYS A 85 -12.54 5.75 -1.23
C LYS A 85 -11.25 4.99 -1.54
N LEU A 86 -10.62 4.40 -0.53
CA LEU A 86 -9.34 3.70 -0.65
C LEU A 86 -9.49 2.22 -0.96
N LEU A 87 -10.46 1.55 -0.37
CA LEU A 87 -10.57 0.09 -0.41
C LEU A 87 -11.60 -0.38 -1.45
N CYS A 88 -12.56 0.47 -1.81
CA CYS A 88 -13.54 0.15 -2.85
C CYS A 88 -13.20 0.89 -4.15
N LYS A 89 -13.09 2.23 -4.09
CA LYS A 89 -12.91 3.05 -5.30
C LYS A 89 -11.50 3.05 -5.88
N ALA A 90 -10.49 2.56 -5.15
CA ALA A 90 -9.12 2.52 -5.67
C ALA A 90 -8.83 1.33 -6.60
N MET A 91 -9.78 0.40 -6.74
CA MET A 91 -9.62 -0.80 -7.56
C MET A 91 -9.80 -0.55 -9.06
N GLU A 92 -10.50 0.52 -9.44
CA GLU A 92 -10.84 0.82 -10.84
C GLU A 92 -9.62 0.77 -11.79
N PRO A 93 -8.46 1.39 -11.49
CA PRO A 93 -7.30 1.35 -12.38
C PRO A 93 -6.74 -0.08 -12.55
N PHE A 94 -6.78 -0.90 -11.51
CA PHE A 94 -6.31 -2.28 -11.55
C PHE A 94 -7.23 -3.15 -12.40
N VAL A 95 -8.54 -3.03 -12.18
CA VAL A 95 -9.57 -3.76 -12.94
C VAL A 95 -9.53 -3.38 -14.42
N ARG A 96 -9.30 -2.10 -14.73
CA ARG A 96 -9.17 -1.60 -16.11
C ARG A 96 -7.91 -2.12 -16.79
N LEU A 97 -6.77 -2.05 -16.13
CA LEU A 97 -5.47 -2.35 -16.75
C LEU A 97 -5.19 -3.84 -16.90
N LYS A 98 -5.81 -4.68 -16.06
CA LYS A 98 -5.66 -6.15 -16.05
C LYS A 98 -4.20 -6.57 -16.26
N LEU A 99 -3.32 -6.07 -15.38
CA LEU A 99 -1.91 -6.42 -15.42
C LEU A 99 -1.75 -7.94 -15.48
N SER A 100 -0.95 -8.41 -16.42
CA SER A 100 -0.51 -9.80 -16.44
C SER A 100 0.52 -10.04 -15.33
N THR A 101 0.67 -11.29 -14.91
CA THR A 101 1.71 -11.68 -13.95
C THR A 101 3.11 -11.34 -14.46
N GLU A 102 3.35 -11.41 -15.78
CA GLU A 102 4.63 -11.04 -16.38
C GLU A 102 4.90 -9.54 -16.28
N GLU A 103 3.91 -8.68 -16.58
CA GLU A 103 4.03 -7.23 -16.40
C GLU A 103 4.27 -6.85 -14.94
N PHE A 104 3.66 -7.59 -14.01
CA PHE A 104 3.83 -7.37 -12.57
C PHE A 104 5.22 -7.78 -12.06
N ILE A 105 5.77 -8.91 -12.51
CA ILE A 105 7.04 -9.47 -12.02
C ILE A 105 8.25 -8.93 -12.78
N ASN A 106 8.20 -8.97 -14.11
CA ASN A 106 9.38 -8.80 -14.97
C ASN A 106 9.49 -7.40 -15.57
N TYR A 107 8.57 -6.49 -15.26
CA TYR A 107 8.45 -5.22 -15.96
C TYR A 107 8.46 -5.45 -17.48
N GLY A 108 7.63 -6.42 -17.93
CA GLY A 108 7.66 -7.03 -19.26
C GLY A 108 7.82 -6.04 -20.42
N PRO A 109 8.30 -6.49 -21.60
CA PRO A 109 8.69 -5.60 -22.69
C PRO A 109 7.57 -4.61 -23.02
N PRO A 110 7.89 -3.33 -23.30
CA PRO A 110 6.87 -2.30 -23.46
C PRO A 110 5.91 -2.71 -24.58
N ALA A 111 4.65 -2.96 -24.23
CA ALA A 111 3.61 -3.40 -25.17
C ALA A 111 3.12 -2.26 -26.09
N GLY A 112 4.05 -1.43 -26.56
CA GLY A 112 3.80 -0.21 -27.33
C GLY A 112 3.62 1.04 -26.46
N ALA A 113 3.65 2.21 -27.12
CA ALA A 113 3.58 3.52 -26.46
C ALA A 113 2.29 3.71 -25.66
N LEU A 114 1.16 3.18 -26.15
CA LEU A 114 -0.12 3.27 -25.44
C LEU A 114 -0.07 2.55 -24.08
N ARG A 115 0.43 1.30 -24.06
CA ARG A 115 0.55 0.55 -22.81
C ARG A 115 1.53 1.21 -21.85
N TYR A 116 2.62 1.78 -22.35
CA TYR A 116 3.55 2.54 -21.52
C TYR A 116 2.86 3.72 -20.82
N VAL A 117 2.07 4.52 -21.54
CA VAL A 117 1.31 5.64 -20.96
C VAL A 117 0.32 5.16 -19.89
N GLU A 118 -0.37 4.05 -20.14
CA GLU A 118 -1.28 3.43 -19.18
C GLU A 118 -0.57 3.01 -17.88
N LEU A 119 0.61 2.38 -17.99
CA LEU A 119 1.42 1.97 -16.84
C LEU A 119 1.97 3.18 -16.07
N MET A 120 2.36 4.25 -16.77
CA MET A 120 2.76 5.50 -16.11
C MET A 120 1.60 6.14 -15.34
N GLY A 121 0.39 6.13 -15.91
CA GLY A 121 -0.81 6.58 -15.22
C GLY A 121 -1.14 5.72 -13.98
N LEU A 122 -0.86 4.42 -14.03
CA LEU A 122 -0.96 3.56 -12.85
C LEU A 122 0.02 3.99 -11.77
N ILE A 123 1.28 4.24 -12.10
CA ILE A 123 2.31 4.67 -11.13
C ILE A 123 1.85 5.93 -10.40
N GLU A 124 1.39 6.96 -11.11
CA GLU A 124 0.85 8.17 -10.49
C GLU A 124 -0.31 7.86 -9.54
N CYS A 125 -1.25 7.01 -9.97
CA CYS A 125 -2.34 6.56 -9.12
C CYS A 125 -1.84 5.84 -7.86
N LEU A 126 -0.84 4.97 -7.95
CA LEU A 126 -0.27 4.25 -6.81
C LEU A 126 0.30 5.21 -5.78
N PHE A 127 1.02 6.25 -6.20
CA PHE A 127 1.55 7.26 -5.28
C PHE A 127 0.45 8.05 -4.59
N ASN A 128 -0.56 8.49 -5.34
CA ASN A 128 -1.71 9.21 -4.79
C ASN A 128 -2.50 8.35 -3.78
N LYS A 129 -2.72 7.07 -4.09
CA LYS A 129 -3.41 6.13 -3.20
C LYS A 129 -2.56 5.74 -2.00
N GLY A 130 -1.25 5.57 -2.17
CA GLY A 130 -0.31 5.34 -1.08
C GLY A 130 -0.31 6.50 -0.07
N ALA A 131 -0.37 7.75 -0.55
CA ALA A 131 -0.50 8.92 0.31
C ALA A 131 -1.84 8.95 1.07
N GLN A 132 -2.95 8.59 0.43
CA GLN A 132 -4.26 8.49 1.08
C GLN A 132 -4.30 7.36 2.12
N HIS A 133 -3.72 6.20 1.83
CA HIS A 133 -3.60 5.11 2.82
C HIS A 133 -2.80 5.54 4.04
N ARG A 134 -1.70 6.27 3.83
CA ARG A 134 -0.90 6.86 4.92
C ARG A 134 -1.76 7.78 5.78
N GLN A 135 -2.56 8.67 5.17
CA GLN A 135 -3.48 9.56 5.90
C GLN A 135 -4.50 8.78 6.73
N LEU A 136 -5.09 7.71 6.17
CA LEU A 136 -6.02 6.85 6.90
C LEU A 136 -5.34 6.18 8.10
N ILE A 137 -4.12 5.66 7.93
CA ILE A 137 -3.39 5.01 9.03
C ILE A 137 -3.03 6.02 10.11
N THR A 138 -2.53 7.21 9.75
CA THR A 138 -2.26 8.30 10.69
C THR A 138 -3.53 8.71 11.45
N TYR A 139 -4.67 8.79 10.77
CA TYR A 139 -5.94 9.10 11.43
C TYR A 139 -6.33 8.00 12.42
N VAL A 140 -6.25 6.73 12.00
CA VAL A 140 -6.55 5.60 12.87
C VAL A 140 -5.60 5.56 14.08
N SER A 141 -4.30 5.78 13.89
CA SER A 141 -3.32 5.75 14.98
C SER A 141 -3.53 6.88 15.99
N ASN A 142 -3.79 8.10 15.51
CA ASN A 142 -3.80 9.27 16.37
C ASN A 142 -5.18 9.56 16.98
N VAL A 143 -6.26 9.18 16.29
CA VAL A 143 -7.63 9.53 16.68
C VAL A 143 -8.38 8.32 17.22
N LEU A 144 -8.29 7.17 16.55
CA LEU A 144 -9.20 6.06 16.81
C LEU A 144 -8.61 4.96 17.70
N CYS A 145 -7.29 4.76 17.69
CA CYS A 145 -6.61 3.68 18.39
C CYS A 145 -5.43 4.20 19.21
N LYS A 146 -5.69 4.61 20.46
CA LYS A 146 -4.64 5.13 21.37
C LYS A 146 -3.54 4.10 21.70
N ASP A 147 -3.82 2.81 21.55
CA ASP A 147 -2.88 1.71 21.75
C ASP A 147 -2.23 1.24 20.43
N PHE A 148 -2.29 2.02 19.35
CA PHE A 148 -1.78 1.63 18.03
C PHE A 148 -0.33 1.12 18.08
N ASP A 149 0.54 1.79 18.83
CA ASP A 149 1.95 1.43 18.98
C ASP A 149 2.18 0.12 19.76
N ARG A 150 1.17 -0.37 20.49
CA ARG A 150 1.23 -1.68 21.16
C ARG A 150 0.92 -2.84 20.23
N VAL A 151 0.16 -2.59 19.17
CA VAL A 151 -0.37 -3.62 18.26
C VAL A 151 0.25 -3.55 16.86
N PHE A 152 1.07 -2.53 16.59
CA PHE A 152 1.78 -2.32 15.34
C PHE A 152 3.28 -2.14 15.59
N PRO A 153 4.16 -2.85 14.85
CA PRO A 153 5.61 -2.72 15.04
C PRO A 153 6.06 -1.25 14.88
N PRO A 154 6.82 -0.67 15.83
CA PRO A 154 7.13 0.77 15.84
C PRO A 154 7.82 1.28 14.57
N VAL A 155 8.71 0.48 13.99
CA VAL A 155 9.41 0.82 12.74
C VAL A 155 8.41 0.94 11.58
N LEU A 156 7.49 -0.02 11.47
CA LEU A 156 6.45 0.01 10.44
C LEU A 156 5.46 1.14 10.70
N ALA A 157 5.12 1.43 11.96
CA ALA A 157 4.24 2.54 12.34
C ALA A 157 4.80 3.84 11.77
N LYS A 158 6.07 4.16 12.06
CA LYS A 158 6.75 5.35 11.54
C LYS A 158 6.76 5.43 10.02
N ILE A 159 7.06 4.32 9.34
CA ILE A 159 7.01 4.22 7.88
C ILE A 159 5.62 4.55 7.35
N CYS A 160 4.56 4.13 8.05
CA CYS A 160 3.17 4.29 7.63
C CYS A 160 2.52 5.60 8.07
N THR A 161 3.05 6.31 9.06
CA THR A 161 2.49 7.57 9.57
C THR A 161 3.31 8.80 9.19
N ARG A 162 4.54 8.61 8.70
CA ARG A 162 5.50 9.68 8.32
C ARG A 162 5.98 10.53 9.50
N ASP A 163 5.91 10.02 10.73
CA ASP A 163 6.69 10.62 11.81
C ASP A 163 8.16 10.58 11.42
N THR A 164 8.79 11.76 11.38
CA THR A 164 10.18 11.93 10.96
C THR A 164 11.04 10.92 11.69
N MET A 165 11.66 9.98 10.97
CA MET A 165 12.60 9.05 11.59
C MET A 165 13.81 9.85 12.05
N GLN A 166 13.79 10.29 13.31
CA GLN A 166 15.02 10.61 14.01
C GLN A 166 15.74 9.28 14.23
N PHE A 167 16.68 8.98 13.34
CA PHE A 167 17.62 7.90 13.58
C PHE A 167 18.44 8.27 14.81
N ILE A 168 18.49 7.34 15.76
CA ILE A 168 19.42 7.41 16.89
C ILE A 168 20.80 7.58 16.28
N LYS A 169 21.44 8.72 16.56
CA LYS A 169 22.83 8.98 16.22
C LYS A 169 23.75 8.03 16.97
#